data_AF-A0A090W2D1-F1
#
_entry.id   AF-A0A090W2D1-F1
#
_cell.length_a   1.000
_cell.length_b   1.000
_cell.length_c   1.000
_cell.angle_alpha   90.00
_cell.angle_beta   90.00
_cell.angle_gamma   90.00
#
_symmetry.space_group_name_H-M   'P 1'
#
loop_
_entity.id
_entity.type
_entity.pdbx_description
1 polymer ?
#
loop_
_entity_poly.entity_id
_entity_poly.type
_entity_poly.pdbx_seq_one_letter_code
_entity_poly.pdbx_strand_id
1 'polypeptide(L)' 'MLQNFVDIISGKGTEAQNNVVCANAGLAIATSKQISHKEGFELAKASLFSGKAKASLDTLIELSK' A
#
# COMPACT_ATOMS: atom_id res chain seq x y z
N MET A 1 -13.99 11.80 -4.53
CA MET A 1 -13.20 10.69 -5.12
C MET A 1 -11.85 10.50 -4.43
N LEU A 2 -11.10 11.57 -4.08
CA LEU A 2 -9.81 11.48 -3.38
C LEU A 2 -9.88 10.99 -1.91
N GLN A 3 -10.98 11.27 -1.20
CA GLN A 3 -11.10 10.92 0.23
C GLN A 3 -11.00 9.40 0.48
N ASN A 4 -11.70 8.60 -0.34
CA ASN A 4 -11.69 7.14 -0.21
C ASN A 4 -10.28 6.54 -0.39
N PHE A 5 -9.47 7.10 -1.28
CA PHE A 5 -8.10 6.62 -1.49
C PHE A 5 -7.19 6.95 -0.30
N VAL A 6 -7.29 8.17 0.24
CA VAL A 6 -6.52 8.61 1.41
C VAL A 6 -6.85 7.76 2.64
N ASP A 7 -8.11 7.39 2.82
CA ASP A 7 -8.52 6.52 3.92
C ASP A 7 -7.96 5.10 3.75
N ILE A 8 -8.05 4.52 2.54
CA ILE A 8 -7.49 3.20 2.24
C ILE A 8 -5.97 3.19 2.45
N ILE A 9 -5.22 4.13 1.87
CA ILE A 9 -3.75 4.18 1.99
C ILE A 9 -3.28 4.50 3.42
N SER A 10 -4.17 5.02 4.28
CA SER A 10 -3.95 5.21 5.72
C SER A 10 -4.33 3.98 6.56
N GLY A 11 -4.67 2.85 5.93
CA GLY A 11 -5.08 1.62 6.60
C GLY A 11 -6.51 1.63 7.18
N LYS A 12 -7.34 2.59 6.77
CA LYS A 12 -8.73 2.78 7.27
C LYS A 12 -9.79 2.30 6.28
N GLY A 13 -9.39 1.67 5.16
CA GLY A 13 -10.32 1.03 4.23
C GLY A 13 -10.96 -0.22 4.84
N THR A 14 -12.03 -0.70 4.19
CA THR A 14 -12.58 -2.03 4.48
C THR A 14 -11.54 -3.13 4.21
N GLU A 15 -11.73 -4.31 4.78
CA GLU A 15 -10.84 -5.45 4.53
C GLU A 15 -10.67 -5.74 3.03
N ALA A 16 -11.78 -5.77 2.28
CA ALA A 16 -11.74 -6.00 0.84
C ALA A 16 -10.94 -4.91 0.09
N GLN A 17 -11.13 -3.63 0.45
CA GLN A 17 -10.38 -2.53 -0.15
C GLN A 17 -8.89 -2.60 0.15
N ASN A 18 -8.53 -2.83 1.42
CA ASN A 18 -7.13 -2.96 1.82
C ASN A 18 -6.48 -4.18 1.15
N ASN A 19 -7.19 -5.31 1.06
CA ASN A 19 -6.69 -6.53 0.42
C ASN A 19 -6.41 -6.34 -1.08
N VAL A 20 -7.26 -5.61 -1.81
CA VAL A 20 -7.01 -5.31 -3.24
C VAL A 20 -5.72 -4.48 -3.42
N VAL A 21 -5.52 -3.46 -2.57
CA VAL A 21 -4.30 -2.64 -2.61
C VAL A 21 -3.07 -3.47 -2.22
N CYS A 22 -3.16 -4.28 -1.17
CA CYS A 22 -2.08 -5.16 -0.73
C CYS A 22 -1.74 -6.25 -1.77
N ALA A 23 -2.72 -6.75 -2.53
CA ALA A 23 -2.49 -7.70 -3.60
C ALA A 23 -1.69 -7.07 -4.75
N ASN A 24 -2.08 -5.90 -5.23
CA ASN A 24 -1.38 -5.21 -6.32
C ASN A 24 0.03 -4.78 -5.91
N ALA A 25 0.16 -4.15 -4.73
CA ALA A 25 1.47 -3.75 -4.20
C ALA A 25 2.34 -4.97 -3.87
N GLY A 26 1.74 -6.03 -3.32
CA GLY A 26 2.43 -7.26 -2.99
C GLY A 26 2.96 -7.99 -4.22
N LEU A 27 2.22 -7.99 -5.33
CA LEU A 27 2.70 -8.47 -6.62
C LEU A 27 3.92 -7.67 -7.09
N ALA A 28 3.86 -6.34 -7.05
CA ALA A 28 4.98 -5.48 -7.45
C ALA A 28 6.23 -5.71 -6.58
N ILE A 29 6.05 -5.82 -5.25
CA ILE A 29 7.13 -6.11 -4.31
C ILE A 29 7.73 -7.48 -4.58
N ALA A 30 6.89 -8.51 -4.77
CA ALA A 30 7.32 -9.87 -5.05
C ALA A 30 8.15 -9.94 -6.34
N THR A 31 7.69 -9.29 -7.41
CA THR A 31 8.40 -9.19 -8.68
C THR A 31 9.74 -8.47 -8.53
N SER A 32 9.77 -7.34 -7.80
CA SER A 32 11.00 -6.57 -7.61
C SER A 32 12.05 -7.30 -6.76
N LYS A 33 11.60 -8.02 -5.72
CA LYS A 33 12.49 -8.69 -4.76
C LYS A 33 12.73 -10.16 -5.06
N GLN A 34 12.08 -10.72 -6.07
CA GLN A 34 12.13 -12.16 -6.41
C GLN A 34 11.77 -13.06 -5.22
N ILE A 35 10.70 -12.69 -4.50
CA ILE A 35 10.13 -13.43 -3.36
C ILE A 35 8.73 -13.95 -3.73
N SER A 36 8.12 -14.78 -2.88
CA SER A 36 6.77 -15.27 -3.17
C SER A 36 5.72 -14.16 -3.12
N HIS A 37 4.62 -14.32 -3.88
CA HIS A 37 3.50 -13.38 -3.83
C HIS A 37 2.89 -13.24 -2.43
N LYS A 38 2.91 -14.32 -1.63
CA LYS A 38 2.43 -14.30 -0.25
C LYS A 38 3.31 -13.41 0.64
N GLU A 39 4.63 -13.54 0.53
CA GLU A 39 5.56 -12.65 1.27
C GLU A 39 5.42 -11.20 0.81
N GLY A 40 5.29 -10.96 -0.50
CA GLY A 40 5.02 -9.63 -1.04
C GLY A 40 3.74 -9.01 -0.47
N PHE A 41 2.65 -9.79 -0.40
CA PHE A 41 1.39 -9.35 0.19
C PHE A 41 1.55 -8.96 1.67
N GLU A 42 2.23 -9.78 2.48
CA GLU A 42 2.45 -9.47 3.90
C GLU A 42 3.31 -8.21 4.09
N LEU A 43 4.32 -7.99 3.24
CA LEU A 43 5.11 -6.75 3.24
C LEU A 43 4.25 -5.52 2.88
N ALA A 44 3.39 -5.64 1.86
CA ALA A 44 2.47 -4.58 1.48
C ALA A 44 1.48 -4.25 2.62
N LYS A 45 0.94 -5.30 3.26
CA LYS A 45 0.03 -5.18 4.40
C LYS A 45 0.70 -4.52 5.59
N ALA A 46 1.94 -4.92 5.93
CA ALA A 46 2.73 -4.29 6.97
C ALA A 46 3.00 -2.81 6.66
N SER A 47 3.31 -2.47 5.41
CA SER A 47 3.51 -1.07 4.97
C SER A 47 2.24 -0.23 5.13
N LEU A 48 1.08 -0.79 4.76
CA LEU A 48 -0.22 -0.13 4.87
C LEU A 48 -0.57 0.20 6.33
N PHE A 49 -0.57 -0.81 7.20
CA PHE A 49 -1.02 -0.66 8.59
C PHE A 49 0.01 0.01 9.51
N SER A 50 1.29 0.02 9.14
CA SER A 50 2.30 0.83 9.84
C SER A 50 2.27 2.31 9.46
N GLY A 51 1.44 2.70 8.49
CA GLY A 51 1.36 4.08 7.99
C GLY A 51 2.48 4.48 7.03
N LYS A 52 3.43 3.58 6.73
CA LYS A 52 4.53 3.83 5.78
C LYS A 52 4.02 4.11 4.37
N ALA A 53 2.95 3.44 3.94
CA ALA A 53 2.32 3.68 2.65
C ALA A 53 1.83 5.13 2.51
N LYS A 54 1.17 5.68 3.54
CA LYS A 54 0.73 7.08 3.58
C LYS A 54 1.92 8.04 3.59
N ALA A 55 2.96 7.74 4.39
CA ALA A 55 4.16 8.58 4.44
C ALA A 55 4.83 8.71 3.06
N SER A 56 4.93 7.61 2.30
CA SER A 56 5.45 7.66 0.92
C SER A 56 4.59 8.50 -0.02
N LEU A 57 3.26 8.44 0.11
CA LEU A 57 2.35 9.30 -0.67
C LEU A 57 2.54 10.78 -0.32
N ASP A 58 2.64 11.11 0.97
CA ASP A 58 2.85 12.48 1.43
C ASP A 58 4.16 13.05 0.86
N THR A 59 5.24 12.27 0.90
CA THR A 59 6.53 12.63 0.27
C THR A 59 6.39 12.85 -1.24
N LEU A 60 5.68 11.97 -1.95
CA LEU A 60 5.47 12.12 -3.39
C LEU A 60 4.71 13.41 -3.72
N ILE A 61 3.68 13.74 -2.94
CA ILE A 61 2.91 14.98 -3.09
C ILE A 61 3.79 16.21 -2.85
N GLU A 62 4.64 16.17 -1.82
CA GLU A 62 5.56 17.26 -1.52
C GLU A 62 6.57 17.51 -2.64
N LEU A 63 7.13 16.45 -3.22
CA LEU A 63 8.07 16.51 -4.34
C LEU A 63 7.42 16.95 -5.67
N SER A 64 6.09 16.91 -5.77
CA SER A 64 5.35 17.27 -6.98
C SER A 64 4.85 18.73 -6.97
N LYS A 65 5.26 19.52 -5.98
CA LYS A 65 5.02 20.97 -5.90
C LYS A 65 6.10 21.73 -6.66
#